data_AF-A0A6N8VK45-F1
#
_entry.id   AF-A0A6N8VK45-F1
#
_cell.length_a   1.000
_cell.length_b   1.000
_cell.length_c   1.000
_cell.angle_alpha   90.00
_cell.angle_beta   90.00
_cell.angle_gamma   90.00
#
_symmetry.space_group_name_H-M   'P 1'
#
loop_
_entity.id
_entity.type
_entity.pdbx_description
1 polymer ?
#
loop_
_entity_poly.entity_id
_entity_poly.type
_entity_poly.pdbx_seq_one_letter_code
_entity_poly.pdbx_strand_id
1 'polypeptide(L)'
;VLMMRVLDNHWKEHLANMDHLRQGIGLRSFAQKNPKQEYKREAFRMFQLMLDTVRYNLASNLMRLAKEPELKPTQPLDEDAINYQHRQPESNLPPMMPASDVNAMPPTANGGSDAMRPPQPAPSQPPRSMQSLKPATVRRTHKKLGRNDPCFCGSGKKYKHCHGKAN
;
A
#
# COMPACT_ATOMS: atom_id res chain seq x y z
N VAL A 1 6.59 23.89 15.41
CA VAL A 1 5.44 23.00 15.72
C VAL A 1 5.60 21.59 15.10
N LEU A 2 5.90 21.46 13.80
CA LEU A 2 6.06 20.16 13.15
C LEU A 2 7.16 19.28 13.77
N MET A 3 8.30 19.86 14.15
CA MET A 3 9.40 19.09 14.74
C MET A 3 8.99 18.40 16.04
N MET A 4 8.38 19.14 16.97
CA MET A 4 7.91 18.59 18.25
C MET A 4 6.86 17.49 18.03
N ARG A 5 5.89 17.69 17.14
CA ARG A 5 4.87 16.66 16.84
C ARG A 5 5.48 15.36 16.31
N VAL A 6 6.45 15.45 15.40
CA VAL A 6 7.12 14.26 14.85
C VAL A 6 7.91 13.53 15.93
N LEU A 7 8.63 14.27 16.77
CA LEU A 7 9.40 13.71 17.87
C LEU A 7 8.50 13.01 18.90
N ASP A 8 7.42 13.66 19.33
CA ASP A 8 6.49 13.14 20.33
C ASP A 8 5.82 11.84 19.87
N ASN A 9 5.44 11.76 18.59
CA ASN A 9 4.82 10.56 18.03
C ASN A 9 5.80 9.38 18.00
N HIS A 10 7.02 9.58 17.50
CA HIS A 10 8.03 8.52 17.44
C HIS A 10 8.49 8.10 18.84
N TRP A 11 8.54 9.03 19.78
CA TRP A 11 8.89 8.74 21.17
C TRP A 11 7.84 7.87 21.85
N LYS A 12 6.54 8.20 21.71
CA LYS A 12 5.45 7.37 22.24
C LYS A 12 5.49 5.95 21.68
N GLU A 13 5.72 5.83 20.37
CA GLU A 13 5.86 4.53 19.71
C GLU A 13 7.09 3.77 20.20
N HIS A 14 8.22 4.45 20.41
CA HIS A 14 9.41 3.85 21.00
C HIS A 14 9.17 3.33 22.42
N LEU A 15 8.47 4.09 23.27
CA LEU A 15 8.12 3.64 24.62
C LEU A 15 7.24 2.38 24.59
N ALA A 16 6.22 2.34 23.73
CA ALA A 16 5.38 1.16 23.55
C ALA A 16 6.22 -0.06 23.09
N ASN A 17 7.14 0.15 22.15
CA ASN A 17 8.07 -0.88 21.70
C ASN A 17 9.03 -1.36 22.81
N MET A 18 9.47 -0.46 23.70
CA MET A 18 10.31 -0.82 24.86
C MET A 18 9.56 -1.65 25.90
N ASP A 19 8.27 -1.38 26.11
CA ASP A 19 7.42 -2.22 26.97
C ASP A 19 7.23 -3.62 26.39
N HIS A 20 6.99 -3.74 25.09
CA HIS A 20 6.95 -5.03 24.40
C HIS A 20 8.28 -5.78 24.49
N LEU A 21 9.41 -5.09 24.29
CA LEU A 21 10.74 -5.68 24.41
C LEU A 21 11.00 -6.20 25.83
N ARG A 22 10.55 -5.45 26.85
CA ARG A 22 10.69 -5.83 28.26
C ARG A 22 9.91 -7.10 28.58
N GLN A 23 8.69 -7.24 28.05
CA GLN A 23 7.87 -8.45 28.22
C GLN A 23 8.48 -9.66 27.50
N GLY A 24 9.10 -9.46 26.32
CA GLY A 24 9.68 -10.54 25.51
C GLY A 24 11.09 -11.00 25.90
N ILE A 25 11.82 -10.23 26.70
CA ILE A 25 13.23 -10.54 27.01
C ILE A 25 13.38 -11.82 27.85
N GLY A 26 12.37 -12.16 28.67
CA GLY A 26 12.37 -13.35 29.53
C GLY A 26 12.45 -14.65 28.75
N LEU A 27 11.87 -14.71 27.54
CA LEU A 27 11.97 -15.87 26.67
C LEU A 27 13.33 -15.94 25.93
N ARG A 28 14.06 -14.84 25.82
CA ARG A 28 15.39 -14.82 25.19
C ARG A 28 16.50 -15.24 26.17
N SER A 29 16.28 -15.10 27.48
CA SER A 29 17.20 -15.61 28.52
C SER A 29 17.37 -17.13 28.53
N PHE A 30 16.48 -17.90 27.89
CA PHE A 30 16.66 -19.35 27.72
C PHE A 30 17.94 -19.71 26.93
N ALA A 31 18.51 -18.76 26.18
CA ALA A 31 19.74 -18.94 25.42
C ALA A 31 21.04 -18.70 26.22
N GLN A 32 20.99 -18.74 27.57
CA GLN A 32 22.14 -18.50 28.47
C GLN A 32 22.80 -17.12 28.34
N LYS A 33 22.17 -16.19 27.60
CA LYS A 33 22.63 -14.80 27.48
C LYS A 33 22.03 -13.95 28.60
N ASN A 34 22.81 -13.00 29.10
CA ASN A 34 22.36 -12.07 30.14
C ASN A 34 21.17 -11.22 29.63
N PRO A 35 19.95 -11.37 30.19
CA PRO A 35 18.76 -10.67 29.68
C PRO A 35 18.89 -9.15 29.75
N LYS A 36 19.57 -8.63 30.78
CA LYS A 36 19.86 -7.20 30.94
C LYS A 36 20.73 -6.65 29.81
N GLN A 37 21.71 -7.42 29.34
CA GLN A 37 22.60 -6.98 28.25
C GLN A 37 21.90 -7.02 26.90
N GLU A 38 21.09 -8.05 26.64
CA GLU A 38 20.29 -8.15 25.42
C GLU A 38 19.22 -7.04 25.35
N TYR A 39 18.55 -6.74 26.48
CA TYR A 39 17.63 -5.62 26.55
C TYR A 39 18.33 -4.30 26.20
N LYS A 40 19.48 -4.01 26.83
CA LYS A 40 20.24 -2.78 26.56
C LYS A 40 20.67 -2.68 25.09
N ARG A 41 21.14 -3.79 24.50
CA ARG A 41 21.59 -3.83 23.10
C ARG A 41 20.43 -3.57 22.14
N GLU A 42 19.32 -4.27 22.31
CA GLU A 42 18.16 -4.16 21.43
C GLU A 42 17.46 -2.80 21.61
N ALA A 43 17.30 -2.33 22.85
CA ALA A 43 16.74 -1.02 23.16
C ALA A 43 17.54 0.10 22.48
N PHE A 44 18.86 0.05 22.58
CA PHE A 44 19.73 1.05 21.95
C PHE A 44 19.67 1.00 20.43
N ARG A 45 19.63 -0.20 19.83
CA ARG A 45 19.43 -0.37 18.39
C ARG A 45 18.12 0.26 17.93
N MET A 46 17.01 0.00 18.63
CA MET A 46 15.71 0.59 18.31
C MET A 46 15.70 2.12 18.47
N PHE A 47 16.40 2.64 19.49
CA PHE A 47 16.54 4.07 19.71
C PHE A 47 17.29 4.76 18.56
N GLN A 48 18.39 4.17 18.08
CA GLN A 48 19.13 4.71 16.92
C GLN A 48 18.25 4.75 15.66
N LEU A 49 17.53 3.66 15.39
CA LEU A 49 16.59 3.59 14.27
C LEU A 49 15.49 4.66 14.37
N MET A 50 14.96 4.90 15.58
CA MET A 50 13.99 5.96 15.82
C MET A 50 14.58 7.34 15.49
N LEU A 51 15.81 7.65 15.95
CA LEU A 51 16.46 8.93 15.66
C LEU A 51 16.65 9.15 14.15
N ASP A 52 17.05 8.11 13.41
CA ASP A 52 17.21 8.20 11.96
C ASP A 52 15.88 8.41 11.24
N THR A 53 14.83 7.75 11.72
CA THR A 53 13.47 7.90 11.19
C THR A 53 12.92 9.30 11.45
N VAL A 54 13.18 9.86 12.64
CA VAL A 54 12.82 11.24 12.98
C VAL A 54 13.56 12.21 12.07
N ARG A 55 14.89 12.06 11.90
CA ARG A 55 15.68 12.92 11.00
C ARG A 55 15.15 12.91 9.58
N TYR A 56 14.86 11.71 9.04
CA TYR A 56 14.32 11.56 7.69
C TYR A 56 12.94 12.23 7.54
N ASN A 57 12.02 11.99 8.48
CA ASN A 57 10.69 12.60 8.45
C ASN A 57 10.75 14.12 8.57
N LEU A 58 11.63 14.66 9.42
CA LEU A 58 11.84 16.10 9.52
C LEU A 58 12.34 16.66 8.19
N ALA A 59 13.38 16.07 7.59
CA ALA A 59 13.92 16.53 6.31
C ALA A 59 12.87 16.48 5.18
N SER A 60 12.15 15.36 5.05
CA SER A 60 11.09 15.17 4.05
C SER A 60 9.95 16.18 4.24
N ASN A 61 9.50 16.40 5.47
CA ASN A 61 8.41 17.34 5.74
C ASN A 61 8.84 18.79 5.45
N LEU A 62 10.05 19.18 5.83
CA LEU A 62 10.58 20.51 5.50
C LEU A 62 10.68 20.73 3.98
N MET A 63 11.19 19.75 3.23
CA MET A 63 11.28 19.84 1.77
C MET A 63 9.91 19.92 1.08
N ARG A 64 8.88 19.26 1.64
CA ARG A 64 7.51 19.32 1.10
C ARG A 64 6.82 20.64 1.41
N LEU A 65 7.00 21.16 2.62
CA LEU A 65 6.45 22.46 3.03
C LEU A 65 7.09 23.64 2.28
N ALA A 66 8.37 23.52 1.93
CA ALA A 66 9.05 24.53 1.11
C ALA A 66 8.51 24.64 -0.33
N LYS A 67 7.64 23.72 -0.77
CA LYS A 67 7.08 23.68 -2.13
C LYS A 67 5.64 24.18 -2.23
N GLU A 68 5.15 24.97 -1.28
CA GLU A 68 3.80 25.54 -1.40
C GLU A 68 3.66 26.32 -2.72
N PRO A 69 2.59 26.09 -3.50
CA PRO A 69 2.52 26.53 -4.88
C PRO A 69 2.37 28.04 -4.92
N GLU A 70 3.22 28.67 -5.73
CA GLU A 70 2.99 29.99 -6.28
C GLU A 70 1.53 30.04 -6.76
N LEU A 71 0.70 30.86 -6.11
CA LEU A 71 -0.65 31.15 -6.60
C LEU A 71 -0.50 31.57 -8.05
N LYS A 72 -0.99 30.75 -8.99
CA LYS A 72 -1.20 31.21 -10.35
C LYS A 72 -2.08 32.46 -10.25
N PRO A 73 -1.66 33.62 -10.79
CA PRO A 73 -2.52 34.77 -10.86
C PRO A 73 -3.83 34.34 -11.49
N THR A 74 -4.94 34.57 -10.79
CA THR A 74 -6.26 34.54 -11.38
C THR A 74 -6.20 35.41 -12.63
N GLN A 75 -6.33 34.79 -13.80
CA GLN A 75 -6.43 35.53 -15.05
C GLN A 75 -7.55 36.55 -14.86
N PRO A 76 -7.32 37.85 -15.15
CA PRO A 76 -8.40 38.81 -15.16
C PRO A 76 -9.47 38.26 -16.10
N LEU A 77 -10.70 38.12 -15.58
CA LEU A 77 -11.86 37.80 -16.40
C LEU A 77 -11.97 38.92 -17.44
N ASP A 78 -11.86 38.57 -18.72
CA ASP A 78 -12.11 39.50 -19.83
C ASP A 78 -13.56 40.00 -19.71
N GLU A 79 -13.75 41.23 -19.24
CA GLU A 79 -15.07 41.88 -19.06
C GLU A 79 -15.75 42.23 -20.41
N ASP A 80 -15.09 42.03 -21.55
CA ASP A 80 -15.58 42.44 -22.87
C ASP A 80 -16.58 41.46 -23.51
N ALA A 81 -16.94 40.36 -22.84
CA ALA A 81 -17.94 39.41 -23.34
C ALA A 81 -19.40 39.77 -22.97
N ILE A 82 -19.64 40.93 -22.36
CA ILE A 82 -21.00 41.41 -22.04
C ILE A 82 -21.40 42.53 -23.01
N ASN A 83 -21.41 42.26 -24.32
CA ASN A 83 -22.28 43.04 -25.21
C ASN A 83 -22.60 42.35 -26.55
N TYR A 84 -23.87 42.51 -26.94
CA TYR A 84 -24.47 42.21 -28.24
C TYR A 84 -24.71 40.76 -28.65
N GLN A 85 -25.88 40.25 -28.22
CA GLN A 85 -26.80 39.61 -29.17
C GLN A 85 -28.26 39.80 -28.72
N HIS A 86 -28.73 41.04 -28.84
CA HIS A 86 -30.15 41.29 -29.11
C HIS A 86 -30.26 41.62 -30.60
N ARG A 87 -30.46 40.59 -31.44
CA ARG A 87 -30.88 40.78 -32.83
C ARG A 87 -32.05 39.84 -33.10
N GLN A 88 -33.23 40.42 -33.23
CA GLN A 88 -34.46 39.71 -33.59
C GLN A 88 -34.44 39.35 -35.08
N PRO A 89 -34.89 38.16 -35.48
CA PRO A 89 -35.34 37.91 -36.84
C PRO A 89 -36.85 38.11 -36.94
N GLU A 90 -37.20 38.94 -37.92
CA GLU A 90 -38.53 39.44 -38.19
C GLU A 90 -39.45 38.39 -38.83
N SER A 91 -40.74 38.65 -38.66
CA SER A 91 -41.91 37.94 -39.17
C SER A 91 -41.89 37.64 -40.67
N ASN A 92 -42.09 36.37 -41.05
CA ASN A 92 -42.75 36.04 -42.32
C ASN A 92 -43.46 34.67 -42.28
N LEU A 93 -44.78 34.68 -42.49
CA LEU A 93 -45.68 33.53 -42.73
C LEU A 93 -46.73 33.99 -43.77
N PRO A 94 -47.50 33.11 -44.44
CA PRO A 94 -47.21 31.90 -45.24
C PRO A 94 -47.91 32.02 -46.65
N PRO A 95 -48.02 31.02 -47.57
CA PRO A 95 -49.03 29.94 -47.43
C PRO A 95 -48.75 28.58 -48.18
N MET A 96 -49.27 27.51 -47.60
CA MET A 96 -50.07 26.40 -48.19
C MET A 96 -49.60 25.56 -49.41
N MET A 97 -49.88 24.25 -49.33
CA MET A 97 -49.57 23.16 -50.27
C MET A 97 -50.34 23.21 -51.61
N PRO A 98 -50.09 22.25 -52.54
CA PRO A 98 -51.07 21.17 -52.66
C PRO A 98 -50.47 19.75 -52.78
N ALA A 99 -51.31 18.79 -52.41
CA ALA A 99 -51.09 17.35 -52.47
C ALA A 99 -51.24 16.79 -53.90
N SER A 100 -50.56 15.67 -54.18
CA SER A 100 -51.16 14.59 -54.99
C SER A 100 -50.50 13.25 -54.66
N ASP A 101 -51.38 12.29 -54.39
CA ASP A 101 -51.19 10.86 -54.16
C ASP A 101 -50.35 10.17 -55.27
N VAL A 102 -49.70 9.01 -55.08
CA VAL A 102 -50.31 7.73 -54.71
C VAL A 102 -49.28 6.68 -54.24
N ASN A 103 -49.63 6.04 -53.12
CA ASN A 103 -49.54 4.60 -52.81
C ASN A 103 -48.27 3.78 -53.09
N ALA A 104 -47.68 3.29 -52.00
CA ALA A 104 -47.50 1.85 -51.80
C ALA A 104 -47.82 1.48 -50.34
N MET A 105 -48.77 0.55 -50.19
CA MET A 105 -49.41 0.10 -48.94
C MET A 105 -48.66 -1.11 -48.29
N PRO A 106 -49.12 -1.72 -47.17
CA PRO A 106 -48.33 -2.16 -45.99
C PRO A 106 -48.36 -3.72 -45.92
N PRO A 107 -48.38 -4.47 -44.77
CA PRO A 107 -48.20 -4.18 -43.34
C PRO A 107 -47.20 -5.15 -42.63
N THR A 108 -46.85 -4.89 -41.37
CA THR A 108 -47.17 -5.69 -40.14
C THR A 108 -46.06 -5.31 -39.14
N ALA A 109 -46.17 -5.20 -37.81
CA ALA A 109 -47.16 -5.53 -36.81
C ALA A 109 -46.87 -4.67 -35.54
N ASN A 110 -47.89 -4.50 -34.70
CA ASN A 110 -47.92 -4.15 -33.26
C ASN A 110 -46.58 -4.21 -32.50
N GLY A 111 -46.25 -3.36 -31.52
CA GLY A 111 -47.09 -2.56 -30.62
C GLY A 111 -46.65 -2.79 -29.17
N GLY A 112 -46.35 -1.71 -28.43
CA GLY A 112 -46.18 -1.64 -26.96
C GLY A 112 -44.90 -2.27 -26.39
N SER A 113 -44.32 -1.86 -25.27
CA SER A 113 -44.39 -0.68 -24.40
C SER A 113 -43.29 -0.90 -23.34
N ASP A 114 -42.99 0.15 -22.57
CA ASP A 114 -42.36 0.08 -21.23
C ASP A 114 -40.84 -0.19 -21.17
N ALA A 115 -40.03 0.84 -20.98
CA ALA A 115 -39.77 1.50 -19.69
C ALA A 115 -38.88 0.67 -18.75
N MET A 116 -37.61 1.08 -18.74
CA MET A 116 -36.76 1.30 -17.57
C MET A 116 -36.81 0.25 -16.44
N ARG A 117 -35.83 -0.66 -16.45
CA ARG A 117 -35.46 -1.48 -15.30
C ARG A 117 -33.99 -1.21 -14.95
N PRO A 118 -33.65 -0.86 -13.69
CA PRO A 118 -32.27 -0.63 -13.28
C PRO A 118 -31.46 -1.93 -13.26
N PRO A 119 -30.12 -1.89 -13.46
CA PRO A 119 -29.29 -3.09 -13.42
C PRO A 119 -29.17 -3.60 -11.98
N GLN A 120 -29.43 -4.89 -11.80
CA GLN A 120 -29.17 -5.61 -10.54
C GLN A 120 -27.67 -5.93 -10.43
N PRO A 121 -27.06 -5.90 -9.23
CA PRO A 121 -25.66 -6.28 -9.05
C PRO A 121 -25.48 -7.81 -9.19
N ALA A 122 -24.46 -8.21 -9.95
CA ALA A 122 -24.10 -9.60 -10.18
C ALA A 122 -23.63 -10.30 -8.89
N PRO A 123 -23.90 -11.62 -8.72
CA PRO A 123 -23.39 -12.38 -7.60
C PRO A 123 -21.88 -12.54 -7.70
N SER A 124 -21.21 -12.20 -6.60
CA SER A 124 -19.79 -12.37 -6.33
C SER A 124 -19.35 -13.83 -6.49
N GLN A 125 -18.43 -14.07 -7.41
CA GLN A 125 -17.67 -15.32 -7.45
C GLN A 125 -16.76 -15.41 -6.21
N PRO A 126 -16.63 -16.58 -5.56
CA PRO A 126 -15.65 -16.75 -4.50
C PRO A 126 -14.23 -16.67 -5.07
N PRO A 127 -13.26 -16.09 -4.33
CA PRO A 127 -11.88 -16.00 -4.80
C PRO A 127 -11.30 -17.41 -4.99
N ARG A 128 -10.63 -17.60 -6.14
CA ARG A 128 -9.81 -18.77 -6.45
C ARG A 128 -8.95 -19.14 -5.24
N SER A 129 -9.06 -20.40 -4.85
CA SER A 129 -8.22 -21.05 -3.85
C SER A 129 -6.75 -20.79 -4.14
N MET A 130 -6.13 -19.93 -3.33
CA MET A 130 -4.68 -19.85 -3.25
C MET A 130 -4.19 -21.20 -2.73
N GLN A 131 -3.64 -21.99 -3.65
CA GLN A 131 -2.99 -23.25 -3.36
C GLN A 131 -1.90 -23.01 -2.32
N SER A 132 -2.12 -23.60 -1.14
CA SER A 132 -1.15 -23.64 -0.06
C SER A 132 0.14 -24.29 -0.57
N LEU A 133 1.18 -23.48 -0.77
CA LEU A 133 2.55 -23.99 -0.93
C LEU A 133 2.96 -24.61 0.40
N LYS A 134 2.88 -25.94 0.46
CA LYS A 134 3.45 -26.73 1.56
C LYS A 134 4.95 -26.40 1.63
N PRO A 135 5.51 -26.02 2.79
CA PRO A 135 6.93 -25.76 2.90
C PRO A 135 7.71 -27.05 2.64
N ALA A 136 8.54 -27.05 1.60
CA ALA A 136 9.44 -28.15 1.29
C ALA A 136 10.38 -28.36 2.48
N THR A 137 10.21 -29.50 3.17
CA THR A 137 11.08 -29.86 4.28
C THR A 137 12.44 -30.25 3.71
N VAL A 138 13.45 -29.40 3.92
CA VAL A 138 14.83 -29.68 3.53
C VAL A 138 15.33 -30.90 4.31
N ARG A 139 15.36 -32.07 3.66
CA ARG A 139 16.06 -33.24 4.17
C ARG A 139 17.56 -32.98 4.05
N ARG A 140 18.28 -33.07 5.18
CA ARG A 140 19.74 -32.93 5.19
C ARG A 140 20.36 -34.01 4.31
N THR A 141 21.10 -33.59 3.29
CA THR A 141 21.83 -34.45 2.34
C THR A 141 23.08 -35.10 2.96
N HIS A 142 23.53 -34.63 4.12
CA HIS A 142 24.75 -35.11 4.77
C HIS A 142 24.46 -35.91 6.03
N LYS A 143 25.14 -37.06 6.15
CA LYS A 143 25.16 -37.89 7.35
C LYS A 143 25.62 -37.03 8.54
N LYS A 144 24.82 -37.00 9.60
CA LYS A 144 25.15 -36.26 10.83
C LYS A 144 26.38 -36.91 11.46
N LEU A 145 27.55 -36.27 11.34
CA LEU A 145 28.78 -36.74 12.00
C LEU A 145 28.56 -36.75 13.52
N GLY A 146 28.86 -37.89 14.15
CA GLY A 146 28.83 -38.07 15.59
C GLY A 146 30.02 -37.41 16.28
N ARG A 147 29.87 -37.10 17.58
CA ARG A 147 30.90 -36.42 18.39
C ARG A 147 32.25 -37.16 18.43
N ASN A 148 32.25 -38.49 18.27
CA ASN A 148 33.45 -39.33 18.25
C ASN A 148 33.96 -39.72 16.85
N ASP A 149 33.25 -39.37 15.77
CA ASP A 149 33.62 -39.74 14.39
C ASP A 149 34.89 -39.00 13.92
N PRO A 150 35.64 -39.54 12.94
CA PRO A 150 36.76 -38.84 12.34
C PRO A 150 36.29 -37.47 11.80
N CYS A 151 37.05 -36.43 12.14
CA CYS A 151 36.70 -35.08 11.74
C CYS A 151 36.83 -34.91 10.21
N PHE A 152 35.87 -34.23 9.59
CA PHE A 152 35.82 -34.02 8.14
C PHE A 152 36.99 -33.19 7.57
N CYS A 153 37.77 -32.53 8.43
CA CYS A 153 38.94 -31.75 8.02
C CYS A 153 40.19 -32.59 7.70
N GLY A 154 40.09 -33.93 7.71
CA GLY A 154 41.22 -34.82 7.39
C GLY A 154 42.31 -34.89 8.47
N SER A 155 42.12 -34.22 9.61
CA SER A 155 43.12 -34.16 10.70
C SER A 155 43.38 -35.49 11.42
N GLY A 156 42.64 -36.57 11.12
CA GLY A 156 42.72 -37.86 11.83
C GLY A 156 42.21 -37.84 13.28
N LYS A 157 41.84 -36.68 13.82
CA LYS A 157 41.31 -36.49 15.18
C LYS A 157 39.80 -36.71 15.22
N LYS A 158 39.28 -37.18 16.37
CA LYS A 158 37.82 -37.28 16.61
C LYS A 158 37.19 -35.89 16.56
N TYR A 159 35.96 -35.77 16.05
CA TYR A 159 35.25 -34.51 15.86
C TYR A 159 35.27 -33.63 17.11
N LYS A 160 35.01 -34.19 18.30
CA LYS A 160 35.05 -33.47 19.60
C LYS A 160 36.39 -32.83 19.98
N HIS A 161 37.50 -33.35 19.45
CA HIS A 161 38.85 -32.84 19.75
C HIS A 161 39.38 -31.91 18.64
N CYS A 162 38.55 -31.63 17.64
CA CYS A 162 38.86 -30.74 16.54
C CYS A 162 37.73 -29.71 16.41
N HIS A 163 36.92 -29.76 15.34
CA HIS A 163 35.85 -28.79 15.07
C HIS A 163 34.65 -28.86 16.03
N GLY A 164 34.56 -29.90 16.86
CA GLY A 164 33.53 -30.07 17.90
C GLY A 164 34.02 -29.71 19.30
N LYS A 165 35.19 -29.09 19.45
CA LYS A 165 35.73 -28.64 20.73
C LYS A 165 34.97 -27.39 21.18
N ALA A 166 34.21 -27.49 22.26
CA ALA A 166 33.66 -26.32 22.93
C ALA A 166 34.81 -25.66 23.71
N ASN A 167 35.01 -24.37 23.50
CA ASN A 167 35.91 -23.56 24.35
C ASN A 167 35.33 -23.45 25.76
#